data_AF-A0A8J4W6F1-F1
#
_entry.id   AF-A0A8J4W6F1-F1
#
_cell.length_a   1.000
_cell.length_b   1.000
_cell.length_c   1.000
_cell.angle_alpha   90.00
_cell.angle_beta   90.00
_cell.angle_gamma   90.00
#
_symmetry.space_group_name_H-M   'P 1'
#
loop_
_entity.id
_entity.type
_entity.pdbx_description
1 polymer ?
#
loop_
_entity_poly.entity_id
_entity_poly.type
_entity_poly.pdbx_seq_one_letter_code
_entity_poly.pdbx_strand_id
1 'polypeptide(L)'
;MAPHRESDGTNVKGSAHRDADEEALQAALQESLEPDYMAEILQSEQRRQEVPQVEPVHVEVNTGIQKETKEDSGDDDDDEETAPFVRVPSAVKTEIEEQEDEEEEEEEEDPNEDHVLLNFADILLINILKLLDEDTIGASVCTCKRLLQVARSEVLFEAICRRIFPVQCPRAAVAAARNRFELRRFPTWFDMFHDRPRVRYNGFYWLRISYYKKPELNMWTDIVPGTILKCIYYRYFSFQRDGSVLYGMLFKPPHEIESHLRDERKGVHRGRFYVEKDQLMVTVPTNCNEVNFRLTITQRERGKNVKLLLNEHYANSEPDGSGWINYYDTADEEFHYYRSWKLNFSSAYDSGSIPCRINHGSIRHTLQWTKDPNVLSFDPLLITCVEGFLEMEHPFVFLARTMFRELLKLEDAREKTLPILAQIIMPLRNALMSKDDETFLMALEATRLLSDLMEGEMNIYLSKLTQQIHRKLLTKQLRSEVEDTLGVLESNGGKEALSIIRSKIPTYASIR
;
A
#
# COMPACT_ATOMS: atom_id res chain seq x y z
N MET A 1 6.99 16.20 74.14
CA MET A 1 8.04 16.43 73.13
C MET A 1 7.63 15.73 71.87
N ALA A 2 7.37 16.47 70.78
CA ALA A 2 7.28 15.91 69.43
C ALA A 2 8.72 15.56 68.92
N PRO A 3 8.90 14.82 67.81
CA PRO A 3 8.62 15.38 66.49
C PRO A 3 8.01 14.42 65.44
N HIS A 4 7.54 15.06 64.37
CA HIS A 4 7.00 14.56 63.11
C HIS A 4 7.96 13.69 62.28
N ARG A 5 7.39 12.85 61.41
CA ARG A 5 8.04 12.38 60.17
C ARG A 5 7.01 12.28 59.03
N GLU A 6 7.29 12.98 57.94
CA GLU A 6 6.60 12.95 56.63
C GLU A 6 6.98 11.69 55.80
N SER A 7 6.37 11.56 54.61
CA SER A 7 6.53 10.58 53.50
C SER A 7 5.58 9.37 53.54
N ASP A 8 4.90 8.93 52.48
CA ASP A 8 4.97 9.24 51.05
C ASP A 8 3.65 8.86 50.37
N GLY A 9 3.22 9.64 49.38
CA GLY A 9 2.09 9.34 48.52
C GLY A 9 2.43 8.23 47.52
N THR A 10 1.80 7.07 47.68
CA THR A 10 1.83 5.99 46.69
C THR A 10 0.93 6.36 45.51
N ASN A 11 1.54 6.92 44.47
CA ASN A 11 0.87 7.23 43.22
C ASN A 11 0.42 5.91 42.55
N VAL A 12 -0.89 5.73 42.42
CA VAL A 12 -1.54 4.52 41.92
C VAL A 12 -1.32 4.39 40.41
N LYS A 13 -0.40 3.51 40.00
CA LYS A 13 -0.10 3.15 38.59
C LYS A 13 -1.29 2.57 37.79
N GLY A 14 -2.47 2.44 38.39
CA GLY A 14 -3.69 1.88 37.77
C GLY A 14 -4.62 2.91 37.11
N SER A 15 -4.51 4.21 37.42
CA SER A 15 -5.37 5.25 36.82
C SER A 15 -5.00 5.50 35.36
N ALA A 16 -3.72 5.77 35.09
CA ALA A 16 -3.24 6.15 33.76
C ALA A 16 -3.48 5.08 32.67
N HIS A 17 -3.60 3.80 33.04
CA HIS A 17 -3.94 2.74 32.10
C HIS A 17 -5.43 2.72 31.75
N ARG A 18 -6.31 3.04 32.70
CA ARG A 18 -7.75 3.15 32.46
C ARG A 18 -8.06 4.39 31.63
N ASP A 19 -7.40 5.50 31.94
CA ASP A 19 -7.58 6.76 31.24
C ASP A 19 -7.16 6.63 29.75
N ALA A 20 -6.09 5.88 29.46
CA ALA A 20 -5.65 5.60 28.08
C ALA A 20 -6.57 4.64 27.31
N ASP A 21 -7.16 3.66 27.99
CA ASP A 21 -8.13 2.74 27.38
C ASP A 21 -9.48 3.46 27.15
N GLU A 22 -9.87 4.40 28.04
CA GLU A 22 -11.05 5.27 27.88
C GLU A 22 -10.87 6.28 26.73
N GLU A 23 -9.70 6.89 26.60
CA GLU A 23 -9.37 7.80 25.49
C GLU A 23 -9.38 7.07 24.14
N ALA A 24 -8.86 5.83 24.09
CA ALA A 24 -8.92 4.98 22.91
C ALA A 24 -10.35 4.55 22.55
N LEU A 25 -11.19 4.27 23.55
CA LEU A 25 -12.61 3.97 23.36
C LEU A 25 -13.40 5.17 22.83
N GLN A 26 -13.14 6.37 23.35
CA GLN A 26 -13.75 7.61 22.88
C GLN A 26 -13.32 7.95 21.45
N ALA A 27 -12.04 7.76 21.12
CA ALA A 27 -11.53 7.93 19.77
C ALA A 27 -12.18 6.94 18.78
N ALA A 28 -12.31 5.67 19.14
CA ALA A 28 -12.99 4.66 18.31
C ALA A 28 -14.49 4.95 18.14
N LEU A 29 -15.14 5.53 19.14
CA LEU A 29 -16.54 5.99 19.06
C LEU A 29 -16.69 7.16 18.11
N GLN A 30 -15.78 8.14 18.18
CA GLN A 30 -15.74 9.29 17.28
C GLN A 30 -15.49 8.85 15.82
N GLU A 31 -14.57 7.91 15.61
CA GLU A 31 -14.24 7.36 14.29
C GLU A 31 -15.38 6.52 13.71
N SER A 32 -16.15 5.81 14.56
CA SER A 32 -17.34 5.06 14.11
C SER A 32 -18.49 5.93 13.61
N LEU A 33 -18.48 7.23 13.93
CA LEU A 33 -19.46 8.22 13.47
C LEU A 33 -19.05 8.85 12.14
N GLU A 34 -17.81 8.67 11.69
CA GLU A 34 -17.35 9.13 10.37
C GLU A 34 -17.79 8.16 9.26
N PRO A 35 -18.19 8.67 8.07
CA PRO A 35 -18.54 7.82 6.95
C PRO A 35 -17.31 7.00 6.49
N ASP A 36 -17.46 5.68 6.48
CA ASP A 36 -16.40 4.73 6.10
C ASP A 36 -16.29 4.64 4.58
N TYR A 37 -15.57 5.61 3.98
CA TYR A 37 -15.35 5.69 2.54
C TYR A 37 -14.74 4.41 1.95
N MET A 38 -13.98 3.65 2.75
CA MET A 38 -13.37 2.39 2.29
C MET A 38 -14.39 1.24 2.25
N ALA A 39 -15.38 1.22 3.15
CA ALA A 39 -16.53 0.31 3.02
C ALA A 39 -17.34 0.58 1.76
N GLU A 40 -17.59 1.85 1.45
CA GLU A 40 -18.35 2.26 0.27
C GLU A 40 -17.61 1.88 -1.01
N ILE A 41 -16.29 2.03 -1.04
CA ILE A 41 -15.45 1.60 -2.16
C ILE A 41 -15.55 0.08 -2.36
N LEU A 42 -15.39 -0.73 -1.32
CA LEU A 42 -15.48 -2.20 -1.41
C LEU A 42 -16.88 -2.68 -1.85
N GLN A 43 -17.94 -2.06 -1.33
CA GLN A 43 -19.31 -2.34 -1.74
C GLN A 43 -19.61 -1.86 -3.17
N SER A 44 -18.95 -0.81 -3.64
CA SER A 44 -19.06 -0.33 -5.03
C SER A 44 -18.32 -1.27 -5.99
N GLU A 45 -17.22 -1.89 -5.56
CA GLU A 45 -16.49 -2.89 -6.33
C GLU A 45 -17.25 -4.22 -6.41
N GLN A 46 -17.85 -4.69 -5.30
CA GLN A 46 -18.71 -5.89 -5.31
C GLN A 46 -19.93 -5.71 -6.22
N ARG A 47 -20.59 -4.53 -6.19
CA ARG A 47 -21.70 -4.22 -7.10
C ARG A 47 -21.32 -4.16 -8.58
N ARG A 48 -20.05 -3.90 -8.91
CA ARG A 48 -19.56 -3.97 -10.30
C ARG A 48 -19.34 -5.40 -10.79
N GLN A 49 -19.19 -6.37 -9.88
CA GLN A 49 -18.99 -7.79 -10.22
C GLN A 49 -20.30 -8.53 -10.52
N GLU A 50 -21.43 -8.07 -9.99
CA GLU A 50 -22.76 -8.70 -10.19
C GLU A 50 -23.43 -8.36 -11.54
N VAL A 51 -22.81 -7.53 -12.39
CA VAL A 51 -23.36 -7.24 -13.72
C VAL A 51 -23.10 -8.45 -14.64
N PRO A 52 -24.14 -9.14 -15.16
CA PRO A 52 -23.96 -10.32 -15.99
C PRO A 52 -23.25 -9.94 -17.30
N GLN A 53 -22.14 -10.61 -17.60
CA GLN A 53 -21.48 -10.49 -18.90
C GLN A 53 -22.38 -11.11 -19.98
N VAL A 54 -22.65 -10.33 -21.04
CA VAL A 54 -23.38 -10.77 -22.24
C VAL A 54 -22.53 -11.84 -22.95
N GLU A 55 -23.11 -13.02 -23.16
CA GLU A 55 -22.49 -14.16 -23.85
C GLU A 55 -22.15 -13.82 -25.32
N PRO A 56 -20.94 -14.15 -25.82
CA PRO A 56 -20.66 -14.15 -27.24
C PRO A 56 -21.11 -15.46 -27.91
N VAL A 57 -21.76 -15.29 -29.06
CA VAL A 57 -22.37 -16.30 -29.93
C VAL A 57 -21.37 -17.37 -30.41
N HIS A 58 -21.74 -18.65 -30.23
CA HIS A 58 -21.07 -19.83 -30.78
C HIS A 58 -21.18 -19.88 -32.32
N VAL A 59 -20.06 -20.13 -32.99
CA VAL A 59 -20.02 -20.65 -34.37
C VAL A 59 -19.30 -21.99 -34.34
N GLU A 60 -20.05 -23.06 -34.58
CA GLU A 60 -19.56 -24.43 -34.67
C GLU A 60 -18.82 -24.66 -36.00
N VAL A 61 -17.62 -25.26 -35.93
CA VAL A 61 -17.04 -25.98 -37.07
C VAL A 61 -16.64 -27.37 -36.61
N ASN A 62 -17.24 -28.32 -37.32
CA ASN A 62 -17.29 -29.75 -37.04
C ASN A 62 -16.20 -30.46 -37.84
N THR A 63 -15.29 -31.19 -37.18
CA THR A 63 -14.52 -32.28 -37.82
C THR A 63 -14.25 -33.37 -36.80
N GLY A 64 -14.97 -34.49 -36.92
CA GLY A 64 -14.69 -35.71 -36.18
C GLY A 64 -13.47 -36.45 -36.73
N ILE A 65 -12.89 -37.33 -35.91
CA ILE A 65 -12.35 -38.64 -36.29
C ILE A 65 -12.33 -39.54 -35.03
N GLN A 66 -12.47 -40.83 -35.31
CA GLN A 66 -12.91 -41.99 -34.54
C GLN A 66 -12.08 -42.39 -33.31
N LYS A 67 -12.79 -42.95 -32.32
CA LYS A 67 -12.29 -43.82 -31.24
C LYS A 67 -11.85 -45.18 -31.79
N GLU A 68 -10.74 -45.70 -31.29
CA GLU A 68 -10.55 -47.14 -31.11
C GLU A 68 -10.20 -47.46 -29.66
N THR A 69 -10.92 -48.44 -29.14
CA THR A 69 -10.94 -48.94 -27.76
C THR A 69 -9.98 -50.12 -27.62
N LYS A 70 -9.26 -50.23 -26.50
CA LYS A 70 -8.84 -51.52 -25.92
C LYS A 70 -8.76 -51.42 -24.39
N GLU A 71 -9.65 -52.17 -23.75
CA GLU A 71 -9.66 -52.63 -22.35
C GLU A 71 -8.40 -53.52 -22.12
N ASP A 72 -7.80 -53.73 -20.94
CA ASP A 72 -8.32 -54.05 -19.61
C ASP A 72 -7.14 -54.13 -18.58
N SER A 73 -7.51 -54.19 -17.29
CA SER A 73 -6.80 -54.65 -16.08
C SER A 73 -6.10 -53.59 -15.22
N GLY A 74 -6.72 -53.31 -14.06
CA GLY A 74 -6.34 -52.30 -13.08
C GLY A 74 -5.53 -52.79 -11.88
N ASP A 75 -5.18 -51.83 -11.02
CA ASP A 75 -5.37 -51.87 -9.56
C ASP A 75 -5.03 -50.49 -8.97
N ASP A 76 -5.87 -50.12 -8.01
CA ASP A 76 -6.01 -48.95 -7.13
C ASP A 76 -4.75 -48.15 -6.69
N ASP A 77 -4.84 -46.81 -6.81
CA ASP A 77 -4.60 -45.82 -5.74
C ASP A 77 -4.95 -44.41 -6.26
N ASP A 78 -6.01 -43.79 -5.72
CA ASP A 78 -6.62 -42.53 -6.21
C ASP A 78 -5.75 -41.28 -5.95
N ASP A 79 -5.04 -40.85 -6.99
CA ASP A 79 -4.55 -39.49 -7.22
C ASP A 79 -5.64 -38.66 -7.92
N GLU A 80 -6.04 -37.53 -7.33
CA GLU A 80 -6.93 -36.56 -8.00
C GLU A 80 -6.07 -35.62 -8.88
N GLU A 81 -5.69 -36.10 -10.08
CA GLU A 81 -5.02 -35.30 -11.11
C GLU A 81 -5.99 -34.32 -11.78
N THR A 82 -5.65 -33.03 -11.69
CA THR A 82 -6.25 -31.96 -12.48
C THR A 82 -5.59 -31.95 -13.87
N ALA A 83 -6.39 -32.07 -14.93
CA ALA A 83 -5.96 -32.22 -16.31
C ALA A 83 -4.88 -31.21 -16.78
N PRO A 84 -3.89 -31.64 -17.59
CA PRO A 84 -2.95 -30.72 -18.22
C PRO A 84 -3.65 -29.95 -19.35
N PHE A 85 -3.63 -28.62 -19.25
CA PHE A 85 -4.11 -27.75 -20.32
C PHE A 85 -3.19 -27.89 -21.55
N VAL A 86 -3.76 -28.44 -22.63
CA VAL A 86 -3.14 -28.49 -23.96
C VAL A 86 -2.96 -27.05 -24.46
N ARG A 87 -1.71 -26.59 -24.56
CA ARG A 87 -1.38 -25.42 -25.39
C ARG A 87 -1.62 -25.80 -26.85
N VAL A 88 -2.64 -25.22 -27.46
CA VAL A 88 -2.75 -25.16 -28.92
C VAL A 88 -1.59 -24.27 -29.41
N PRO A 89 -0.70 -24.75 -30.30
CA PRO A 89 0.31 -23.90 -30.90
C PRO A 89 -0.38 -23.01 -31.93
N SER A 90 -0.59 -21.74 -31.60
CA SER A 90 -0.85 -20.73 -32.62
C SER A 90 0.49 -20.37 -33.26
N ALA A 91 0.94 -21.25 -34.15
CA ALA A 91 1.96 -20.91 -35.13
C ALA A 91 1.31 -19.98 -36.16
N VAL A 92 1.30 -18.68 -35.88
CA VAL A 92 1.28 -17.70 -36.96
C VAL A 92 2.68 -17.75 -37.57
N LYS A 93 2.80 -18.48 -38.68
CA LYS A 93 3.89 -18.24 -39.63
C LYS A 93 3.64 -16.85 -40.20
N THR A 94 4.26 -15.83 -39.62
CA THR A 94 4.52 -14.62 -40.36
C THR A 94 5.71 -14.97 -41.26
N GLU A 95 5.43 -15.19 -42.53
CA GLU A 95 6.45 -15.09 -43.57
C GLU A 95 7.01 -13.66 -43.47
N ILE A 96 8.16 -13.52 -42.84
CA ILE A 96 8.98 -12.32 -42.98
C ILE A 96 9.60 -12.48 -44.35
N GLU A 97 8.98 -11.85 -45.35
CA GLU A 97 9.71 -11.49 -46.56
C GLU A 97 10.90 -10.64 -46.11
N GLU A 98 12.11 -11.17 -46.33
CA GLU A 98 13.35 -10.39 -46.31
C GLU A 98 13.24 -9.34 -47.42
N GLN A 99 12.61 -8.21 -47.13
CA GLN A 99 12.86 -6.97 -47.83
C GLN A 99 14.01 -6.30 -47.10
N GLU A 100 15.16 -6.33 -47.76
CA GLU A 100 16.32 -5.50 -47.46
C GLU A 100 15.91 -4.03 -47.64
N ASP A 101 15.23 -3.47 -46.65
CA ASP A 101 15.17 -2.03 -46.48
C ASP A 101 16.43 -1.63 -45.70
N GLU A 102 17.42 -1.15 -46.44
CA GLU A 102 18.55 -0.37 -45.92
C GLU A 102 18.01 0.93 -45.30
N GLU A 103 17.37 0.83 -44.13
CA GLU A 103 17.19 1.97 -43.24
C GLU A 103 18.50 2.10 -42.44
N GLU A 104 19.26 3.16 -42.73
CA GLU A 104 20.39 3.59 -41.94
C GLU A 104 19.96 3.67 -40.46
N GLU A 105 20.34 2.65 -39.67
CA GLU A 105 20.23 2.70 -38.22
C GLU A 105 21.11 3.86 -37.75
N GLU A 106 20.51 5.04 -37.54
CA GLU A 106 21.10 6.05 -36.68
C GLU A 106 21.37 5.34 -35.35
N GLU A 107 22.65 5.09 -35.04
CA GLU A 107 23.09 4.53 -33.77
C GLU A 107 22.53 5.42 -32.64
N GLU A 108 21.38 5.04 -32.08
CA GLU A 108 20.85 5.66 -30.86
C GLU A 108 21.92 5.46 -29.78
N GLU A 109 22.69 6.51 -29.48
CA GLU A 109 23.66 6.54 -28.39
C GLU A 109 22.97 5.97 -27.14
N ASP A 110 23.45 4.83 -26.61
CA ASP A 110 22.87 4.22 -25.41
C ASP A 110 23.00 5.25 -24.27
N PRO A 111 21.89 5.77 -23.72
CA PRO A 111 21.96 6.77 -22.65
C PRO A 111 22.66 6.26 -21.38
N ASN A 112 22.97 4.96 -21.33
CA ASN A 112 23.69 4.29 -20.25
C ASN A 112 25.16 3.98 -20.57
N GLU A 113 25.69 4.41 -21.72
CA GLU A 113 27.05 4.08 -22.15
C GLU A 113 28.13 4.55 -21.16
N ASP A 114 27.90 5.69 -20.49
CA ASP A 114 28.80 6.22 -19.44
C ASP A 114 28.44 5.75 -18.01
N HIS A 115 27.39 4.95 -17.84
CA HIS A 115 26.85 4.64 -16.51
C HIS A 115 27.67 3.56 -15.80
N VAL A 116 28.46 3.97 -14.80
CA VAL A 116 29.40 3.13 -14.03
C VAL A 116 28.78 1.82 -13.50
N LEU A 117 27.59 1.87 -12.89
CA LEU A 117 26.94 0.68 -12.32
C LEU A 117 26.35 -0.26 -13.38
N LEU A 118 25.66 0.28 -14.40
CA LEU A 118 25.05 -0.53 -15.45
C LEU A 118 26.12 -1.20 -16.30
N ASN A 119 27.31 -0.61 -16.45
CA ASN A 119 28.44 -1.18 -17.17
C ASN A 119 29.27 -2.22 -16.42
N PHE A 120 28.87 -2.60 -15.20
CA PHE A 120 29.50 -3.73 -14.55
C PHE A 120 29.28 -5.04 -15.32
N ALA A 121 30.24 -5.94 -15.17
CA ALA A 121 30.10 -7.31 -15.66
C ALA A 121 28.85 -7.96 -15.03
N ASP A 122 28.13 -8.76 -15.80
CA ASP A 122 26.86 -9.38 -15.39
C ASP A 122 26.98 -10.16 -14.07
N ILE A 123 28.13 -10.80 -13.84
CA ILE A 123 28.42 -11.53 -12.60
C ILE A 123 28.36 -10.62 -11.36
N LEU A 124 28.83 -9.38 -11.47
CA LEU A 124 28.82 -8.40 -10.38
C LEU A 124 27.42 -7.85 -10.17
N LEU A 125 26.70 -7.56 -11.26
CA LEU A 125 25.29 -7.15 -11.20
C LEU A 125 24.43 -8.23 -10.54
N ILE A 126 24.61 -9.50 -10.91
CA ILE A 126 23.92 -10.63 -10.25
C ILE A 126 24.24 -10.68 -8.76
N ASN A 127 25.50 -10.47 -8.37
CA ASN A 127 25.88 -10.48 -6.95
C ASN A 127 25.27 -9.30 -6.16
N ILE A 128 25.13 -8.13 -6.79
CA ILE A 128 24.43 -6.99 -6.20
C ILE A 128 22.93 -7.32 -6.06
N LEU A 129 22.30 -7.81 -7.13
CA LEU A 129 20.87 -8.15 -7.13
C LEU A 129 20.54 -9.25 -6.11
N LYS A 130 21.43 -10.21 -5.86
CA LYS A 130 21.26 -11.24 -4.81
C LYS A 130 21.11 -10.65 -3.39
N LEU A 131 21.66 -9.48 -3.14
CA LEU A 131 21.55 -8.79 -1.83
C LEU A 131 20.24 -8.02 -1.69
N LEU A 132 19.57 -7.73 -2.81
CA LEU A 132 18.34 -6.93 -2.82
C LEU A 132 17.09 -7.76 -2.51
N ASP A 133 16.04 -7.01 -2.21
CA ASP A 133 14.69 -7.47 -1.94
C ASP A 133 14.01 -7.96 -3.21
N GLU A 134 13.10 -8.93 -3.09
CA GLU A 134 12.28 -9.43 -4.20
C GLU A 134 11.53 -8.31 -4.95
N ASP A 135 10.99 -7.32 -4.23
CA ASP A 135 10.30 -6.19 -4.87
C ASP A 135 11.27 -5.20 -5.50
N THR A 136 12.43 -4.95 -4.89
CA THR A 136 13.47 -4.09 -5.47
C THR A 136 14.07 -4.70 -6.73
N ILE A 137 14.22 -6.03 -6.77
CA ILE A 137 14.59 -6.76 -7.98
C ILE A 137 13.50 -6.61 -9.04
N GLY A 138 12.22 -6.74 -8.65
CA GLY A 138 11.09 -6.47 -9.54
C GLY A 138 11.08 -5.04 -10.09
N ALA A 139 11.39 -4.03 -9.27
CA ALA A 139 11.52 -2.65 -9.71
C ALA A 139 12.71 -2.47 -10.67
N SER A 140 13.86 -3.09 -10.37
CA SER A 140 15.06 -3.04 -11.21
C SER A 140 14.84 -3.65 -12.60
N VAL A 141 13.97 -4.66 -12.70
CA VAL A 141 13.57 -5.27 -13.97
C VAL A 141 12.80 -4.29 -14.85
N CYS A 142 12.05 -3.37 -14.26
CA CYS A 142 11.22 -2.39 -14.96
C CYS A 142 11.98 -1.12 -15.39
N THR A 143 13.19 -0.89 -14.88
CA THR A 143 13.93 0.36 -15.14
C THR A 143 14.82 0.30 -16.38
N CYS A 144 15.45 -0.83 -16.69
CA CYS A 144 16.42 -0.92 -17.79
C CYS A 144 16.38 -2.29 -18.49
N LYS A 145 16.54 -2.30 -19.82
CA LYS A 145 16.63 -3.54 -20.64
C LYS A 145 17.79 -4.44 -20.21
N ARG A 146 18.95 -3.86 -19.85
CA ARG A 146 20.12 -4.61 -19.37
C ARG A 146 19.84 -5.29 -18.02
N LEU A 147 19.26 -4.55 -17.07
CA LEU A 147 18.86 -5.11 -15.77
C LEU A 147 17.76 -6.18 -15.92
N LEU A 148 16.82 -6.02 -16.86
CA LEU A 148 15.83 -7.05 -17.19
C LEU A 148 16.49 -8.35 -17.66
N GLN A 149 17.50 -8.28 -18.55
CA GLN A 149 18.23 -9.46 -19.01
C GLN A 149 19.00 -10.14 -17.87
N VAL A 150 19.73 -9.36 -17.07
CA VAL A 150 20.52 -9.89 -15.95
C VAL A 150 19.62 -10.46 -14.85
N ALA A 151 18.51 -9.80 -14.54
CA ALA A 151 17.57 -10.24 -13.51
C ALA A 151 16.76 -11.47 -13.92
N ARG A 152 16.62 -11.76 -15.22
CA ARG A 152 16.04 -13.02 -15.73
C ARG A 152 16.99 -14.22 -15.61
N SER A 153 18.20 -14.03 -15.10
CA SER A 153 19.14 -15.13 -14.86
C SER A 153 18.61 -16.12 -13.82
N GLU A 154 18.64 -17.41 -14.17
CA GLU A 154 18.26 -18.51 -13.28
C GLU A 154 19.07 -18.52 -11.98
N VAL A 155 20.34 -18.09 -12.02
CA VAL A 155 21.24 -18.05 -10.85
C VAL A 155 20.74 -17.07 -9.79
N LEU A 156 20.09 -15.98 -10.21
CA LEU A 156 19.48 -15.01 -9.31
C LEU A 156 18.25 -15.61 -8.64
N PHE A 157 17.35 -16.22 -9.42
CA PHE A 157 16.12 -16.84 -8.90
C PHE A 157 16.41 -18.04 -8.00
N GLU A 158 17.45 -18.83 -8.27
CA GLU A 158 17.93 -19.89 -7.39
C GLU A 158 18.31 -19.34 -6.01
N ALA A 159 19.10 -18.25 -5.96
CA ALA A 159 19.51 -17.61 -4.72
C ALA A 159 18.31 -17.05 -3.95
N ILE A 160 17.37 -16.41 -4.64
CA ILE A 160 16.12 -15.89 -4.05
C ILE A 160 15.28 -17.03 -3.47
N CYS A 161 15.06 -18.10 -4.22
CA CYS A 161 14.28 -19.26 -3.77
C CYS A 161 14.91 -19.92 -2.54
N ARG A 162 16.24 -20.04 -2.51
CA ARG A 162 16.98 -20.55 -1.35
C ARG A 162 16.95 -19.62 -0.14
N ARG A 163 16.76 -18.32 -0.34
CA ARG A 163 16.60 -17.34 0.75
C ARG A 163 15.20 -17.39 1.36
N ILE A 164 14.17 -17.42 0.53
CA ILE A 164 12.78 -17.20 0.95
C ILE A 164 12.11 -18.49 1.45
N PHE A 165 12.15 -19.56 0.65
CA PHE A 165 11.33 -20.74 0.93
C PHE A 165 11.77 -21.54 2.17
N PRO A 166 13.06 -21.64 2.51
CA PRO A 166 13.47 -22.28 3.76
C PRO A 166 12.95 -21.58 5.01
N VAL A 167 12.81 -20.24 4.98
CA VAL A 167 12.27 -19.49 6.10
C VAL A 167 10.77 -19.75 6.25
N GLN A 168 10.03 -19.75 5.14
CA GLN A 168 8.58 -19.92 5.18
C GLN A 168 8.15 -21.38 5.35
N CYS A 169 8.90 -22.36 4.84
CA CYS A 169 8.50 -23.76 4.83
C CYS A 169 9.48 -24.64 5.63
N PRO A 170 9.09 -25.23 6.76
CA PRO A 170 9.93 -26.12 7.55
C PRO A 170 10.49 -27.31 6.75
N ARG A 171 9.68 -27.90 5.87
CA ARG A 171 10.11 -28.99 4.97
C ARG A 171 11.19 -28.54 3.97
N ALA A 172 11.10 -27.29 3.51
CA ALA A 172 12.12 -26.70 2.65
C ALA A 172 13.39 -26.36 3.45
N ALA A 173 13.26 -25.93 4.70
CA ALA A 173 14.40 -25.71 5.61
C ALA A 173 15.20 -27.00 5.80
N VAL A 174 14.52 -28.12 6.07
CA VAL A 174 15.16 -29.43 6.22
C VAL A 174 15.81 -29.90 4.92
N ALA A 175 15.18 -29.66 3.77
CA ALA A 175 15.75 -29.99 2.46
C ALA A 175 16.99 -29.15 2.15
N ALA A 176 16.96 -27.84 2.45
CA ALA A 176 18.08 -26.92 2.29
C ALA A 176 19.26 -27.32 3.19
N ALA A 177 19.01 -27.64 4.46
CA ALA A 177 20.04 -28.09 5.39
C ALA A 177 20.72 -29.40 4.95
N ARG A 178 20.01 -30.25 4.19
CA ARG A 178 20.54 -31.49 3.62
C ARG A 178 21.13 -31.32 2.22
N ASN A 179 21.23 -30.08 1.71
CA ASN A 179 21.62 -29.76 0.33
C ASN A 179 20.79 -30.48 -0.75
N ARG A 180 19.50 -30.74 -0.48
CA ARG A 180 18.55 -31.38 -1.40
C ARG A 180 17.42 -30.42 -1.83
N PHE A 181 17.70 -29.12 -1.83
CA PHE A 181 16.75 -28.11 -2.28
C PHE A 181 16.90 -27.89 -3.79
N GLU A 182 15.99 -28.52 -4.53
CA GLU A 182 15.99 -28.62 -5.98
C GLU A 182 14.60 -28.28 -6.54
N LEU A 183 14.54 -28.04 -7.85
CA LEU A 183 13.35 -27.60 -8.59
C LEU A 183 12.17 -28.59 -8.54
N ARG A 184 12.42 -29.88 -8.27
CA ARG A 184 11.41 -30.96 -8.13
C ARG A 184 10.35 -30.95 -9.24
N ARG A 185 9.20 -30.30 -9.01
CA ARG A 185 8.03 -30.25 -9.90
C ARG A 185 8.04 -29.04 -10.84
N PHE A 186 8.92 -28.07 -10.61
CA PHE A 186 8.99 -26.83 -11.38
C PHE A 186 10.07 -26.95 -12.48
N PRO A 187 9.82 -26.42 -13.69
CA PRO A 187 10.80 -26.50 -14.77
C PRO A 187 11.94 -25.48 -14.61
N THR A 188 11.68 -24.29 -14.05
CA THR A 188 12.69 -23.23 -13.81
C THR A 188 12.60 -22.67 -12.39
N TRP A 189 13.67 -22.00 -11.92
CA TRP A 189 13.65 -21.33 -10.61
C TRP A 189 12.71 -20.13 -10.63
N PHE A 190 12.54 -19.51 -11.79
CA PHE A 190 11.53 -18.47 -12.00
C PHE A 190 10.11 -19.00 -11.77
N ASP A 191 9.75 -20.13 -12.37
CA ASP A 191 8.42 -20.74 -12.19
C ASP A 191 8.20 -21.17 -10.74
N MET A 192 9.23 -21.74 -10.11
CA MET A 192 9.19 -22.07 -8.68
C MET A 192 8.93 -20.83 -7.82
N PHE A 193 9.57 -19.71 -8.12
CA PHE A 193 9.31 -18.45 -7.42
C PHE A 193 7.90 -17.94 -7.69
N HIS A 194 7.43 -17.99 -8.93
CA HIS A 194 6.17 -17.37 -9.37
C HIS A 194 4.92 -18.18 -9.00
N ASP A 195 4.98 -19.51 -9.05
CA ASP A 195 3.82 -20.39 -8.84
C ASP A 195 3.72 -20.92 -7.42
N ARG A 196 4.82 -20.96 -6.67
CA ARG A 196 4.76 -21.43 -5.28
C ARG A 196 4.09 -20.38 -4.38
N PRO A 197 3.06 -20.76 -3.61
CA PRO A 197 2.41 -19.86 -2.66
C PRO A 197 3.41 -19.40 -1.59
N ARG A 198 3.37 -18.09 -1.29
CA ARG A 198 4.24 -17.45 -0.30
C ARG A 198 3.55 -16.23 0.30
N VAL A 199 3.90 -15.85 1.51
CA VAL A 199 3.49 -14.54 2.06
C VAL A 199 4.39 -13.42 1.53
N ARG A 200 3.85 -12.20 1.47
CA ARG A 200 4.59 -10.99 1.08
C ARG A 200 5.16 -10.28 2.31
N TYR A 201 6.37 -9.74 2.18
CA TYR A 201 7.10 -9.08 3.27
C TYR A 201 7.04 -7.55 3.24
N ASN A 202 6.78 -6.95 2.07
CA ASN A 202 6.76 -5.51 1.84
C ASN A 202 5.43 -4.84 2.24
N GLY A 203 4.78 -5.33 3.28
CA GLY A 203 3.40 -4.95 3.59
C GLY A 203 2.83 -5.59 4.84
N PHE A 204 1.52 -5.44 4.97
CA PHE A 204 0.74 -6.14 5.96
C PHE A 204 -0.58 -6.58 5.35
N TYR A 205 -1.10 -7.70 5.84
CA TYR A 205 -2.43 -8.18 5.53
C TYR A 205 -3.38 -7.63 6.60
N TRP A 206 -4.56 -7.18 6.20
CA TRP A 206 -5.54 -6.62 7.12
C TRP A 206 -6.93 -7.17 6.87
N LEU A 207 -7.73 -7.19 7.93
CA LEU A 207 -9.14 -7.58 7.92
C LEU A 207 -9.92 -6.61 8.80
N ARG A 208 -11.04 -6.07 8.28
CA ARG A 208 -11.96 -5.24 9.06
C ARG A 208 -13.13 -6.08 9.54
N ILE A 209 -13.38 -6.02 10.84
CA ILE A 209 -14.51 -6.67 11.47
C ILE A 209 -15.39 -5.58 12.09
N SER A 210 -16.68 -5.61 11.76
CA SER A 210 -17.65 -4.68 12.33
C SER A 210 -18.86 -5.44 12.88
N TYR A 211 -19.22 -5.17 14.13
CA TYR A 211 -20.40 -5.76 14.75
C TYR A 211 -21.15 -4.72 15.59
N TYR A 212 -22.44 -4.98 15.79
CA TYR A 212 -23.30 -4.12 16.60
C TYR A 212 -23.39 -4.66 18.03
N LYS A 213 -23.13 -3.79 19.01
CA LYS A 213 -23.21 -4.11 20.43
C LYS A 213 -24.19 -3.15 21.12
N LYS A 214 -24.97 -3.67 22.06
CA LYS A 214 -25.73 -2.80 22.96
C LYS A 214 -24.78 -2.13 23.96
N PRO A 215 -24.91 -0.82 24.22
CA PRO A 215 -24.09 -0.13 25.21
C PRO A 215 -24.29 -0.77 26.58
N GLU A 216 -23.18 -1.00 27.29
CA GLU A 216 -23.23 -1.38 28.69
C GLU A 216 -23.50 -0.11 29.50
N LEU A 217 -24.74 0.01 30.00
CA LEU A 217 -25.13 1.13 30.84
C LEU A 217 -24.43 1.00 32.20
N ASN A 218 -23.52 1.92 32.49
CA ASN A 218 -22.95 2.08 33.83
C ASN A 218 -23.43 3.42 34.43
N MET A 219 -23.17 3.66 35.72
CA MET A 219 -23.63 4.90 36.39
C MET A 219 -22.97 6.19 35.87
N TRP A 220 -22.09 6.09 34.87
CA TRP A 220 -21.25 7.17 34.35
C TRP A 220 -21.44 7.39 32.83
N THR A 221 -22.32 6.64 32.18
CA THR A 221 -22.56 6.73 30.73
C THR A 221 -23.86 7.45 30.41
N ASP A 222 -23.77 8.66 29.86
CA ASP A 222 -24.90 9.43 29.32
C ASP A 222 -25.31 8.93 27.93
N ILE A 223 -25.68 7.66 27.82
CA ILE A 223 -26.12 7.06 26.55
C ILE A 223 -27.64 6.96 26.54
N VAL A 224 -28.29 7.48 25.49
CA VAL A 224 -29.74 7.43 25.34
C VAL A 224 -30.21 5.97 25.30
N PRO A 225 -31.18 5.57 26.14
CA PRO A 225 -31.73 4.22 26.12
C PRO A 225 -32.22 3.84 24.72
N GLY A 226 -31.72 2.72 24.19
CA GLY A 226 -32.04 2.26 22.83
C GLY A 226 -30.97 2.53 21.78
N THR A 227 -29.89 3.24 22.13
CA THR A 227 -28.72 3.42 21.25
C THR A 227 -28.04 2.07 20.99
N ILE A 228 -27.65 1.81 19.74
CA ILE A 228 -26.85 0.64 19.34
C ILE A 228 -25.47 1.15 18.94
N LEU A 229 -24.40 0.55 19.49
CA LEU A 229 -23.03 0.90 19.14
C LEU A 229 -22.55 0.01 17.98
N LYS A 230 -21.87 0.61 17.00
CA LYS A 230 -21.15 -0.12 15.96
C LYS A 230 -19.67 -0.16 16.34
N CYS A 231 -19.17 -1.33 16.70
CA CYS A 231 -17.77 -1.53 17.00
C CYS A 231 -17.05 -1.97 15.72
N ILE A 232 -16.02 -1.23 15.30
CA ILE A 232 -15.17 -1.55 14.16
C ILE A 232 -13.76 -1.78 14.69
N TYR A 233 -13.17 -2.92 14.38
CA TYR A 233 -11.77 -3.17 14.68
C TYR A 233 -11.10 -3.91 13.53
N TYR A 234 -9.78 -3.81 13.48
CA TYR A 234 -8.95 -4.36 12.42
C TYR A 234 -7.99 -5.39 12.99
N ARG A 235 -7.80 -6.48 12.25
CA ARG A 235 -6.74 -7.46 12.51
C ARG A 235 -5.66 -7.31 11.46
N TYR A 236 -4.40 -7.27 11.88
CA TYR A 236 -3.24 -7.05 11.03
C TYR A 236 -2.23 -8.18 11.16
N PHE A 237 -1.65 -8.62 10.03
CA PHE A 237 -0.49 -9.50 9.97
C PHE A 237 0.62 -8.86 9.14
N SER A 238 1.78 -8.60 9.73
CA SER A 238 2.97 -8.20 9.00
C SER A 238 4.03 -9.29 9.10
N PHE A 239 4.38 -9.91 7.97
CA PHE A 239 5.32 -11.01 7.91
C PHE A 239 6.75 -10.48 7.77
N GLN A 240 7.68 -11.04 8.52
CA GLN A 240 9.10 -10.67 8.48
C GLN A 240 9.95 -11.76 7.81
N ARG A 241 11.09 -11.35 7.24
CA ARG A 241 12.04 -12.24 6.55
C ARG A 241 12.78 -13.21 7.47
N ASP A 242 12.68 -13.04 8.78
CA ASP A 242 13.25 -13.93 9.79
C ASP A 242 12.35 -15.11 10.16
N GLY A 243 11.12 -15.17 9.61
CA GLY A 243 10.12 -16.19 9.94
C GLY A 243 9.21 -15.80 11.11
N SER A 244 9.35 -14.57 11.63
CA SER A 244 8.43 -14.02 12.61
C SER A 244 7.30 -13.23 11.95
N VAL A 245 6.22 -13.03 12.69
CA VAL A 245 5.04 -12.27 12.24
C VAL A 245 4.62 -11.32 13.34
N LEU A 246 4.30 -10.08 12.98
CA LEU A 246 3.67 -9.13 13.88
C LEU A 246 2.16 -9.20 13.68
N TYR A 247 1.46 -9.54 14.75
CA TYR A 247 0.01 -9.60 14.80
C TYR A 247 -0.52 -8.47 15.68
N GLY A 248 -1.53 -7.74 15.20
CA GLY A 248 -2.18 -6.69 15.97
C GLY A 248 -3.69 -6.70 15.79
N MET A 249 -4.42 -6.62 16.90
CA MET A 249 -5.87 -6.35 16.90
C MET A 249 -6.07 -4.91 17.39
N LEU A 250 -6.38 -4.00 16.48
CA LEU A 250 -6.32 -2.56 16.73
C LEU A 250 -7.57 -1.88 16.19
N PHE A 251 -8.00 -0.80 16.85
CA PHE A 251 -9.13 0.02 16.40
C PHE A 251 -8.74 1.02 15.30
N LYS A 252 -7.44 1.15 15.02
CA LYS A 252 -6.90 2.09 14.03
C LYS A 252 -6.99 1.55 12.60
N PRO A 253 -7.21 2.43 11.61
CA PRO A 253 -7.30 2.06 10.20
C PRO A 253 -5.92 1.81 9.57
N PRO A 254 -5.85 1.14 8.40
CA PRO A 254 -4.59 0.72 7.79
C PRO A 254 -3.57 1.83 7.51
N HIS A 255 -4.01 3.07 7.27
CA HIS A 255 -3.11 4.18 6.93
C HIS A 255 -2.28 4.68 8.13
N GLU A 256 -2.73 4.49 9.36
CA GLU A 256 -1.97 4.87 10.56
C GLU A 256 -1.11 3.73 11.13
N ILE A 257 -1.39 2.50 10.70
CA ILE A 257 -0.93 1.29 11.40
C ILE A 257 0.54 0.97 11.15
N GLU A 258 1.10 1.43 10.04
CA GLU A 258 2.45 1.11 9.62
C GLU A 258 3.50 1.54 10.66
N SER A 259 3.37 2.76 11.17
CA SER A 259 4.23 3.27 12.25
C SER A 259 4.03 2.48 13.54
N HIS A 260 2.80 2.05 13.81
CA HIS A 260 2.41 1.35 15.02
C HIS A 260 2.94 -0.09 15.06
N LEU A 261 2.91 -0.78 13.92
CA LEU A 261 3.49 -2.12 13.74
C LEU A 261 5.01 -2.08 13.80
N ARG A 262 5.63 -1.09 13.14
CA ARG A 262 7.10 -0.93 13.15
C ARG A 262 7.66 -0.68 14.54
N ASP A 263 6.98 0.14 15.34
CA ASP A 263 7.39 0.49 16.70
C ASP A 263 6.97 -0.55 17.76
N GLU A 264 6.30 -1.64 17.36
CA GLU A 264 5.77 -2.69 18.27
C GLU A 264 5.02 -2.10 19.48
N ARG A 265 4.14 -1.13 19.23
CA ARG A 265 3.37 -0.45 20.28
C ARG A 265 2.31 -1.36 20.91
N LYS A 266 1.69 -0.89 22.00
CA LYS A 266 0.68 -1.65 22.78
C LYS A 266 -0.38 -2.30 21.88
N GLY A 267 -0.57 -3.62 22.04
CA GLY A 267 -1.53 -4.40 21.25
C GLY A 267 -0.94 -5.08 20.02
N VAL A 268 0.35 -4.90 19.74
CA VAL A 268 1.10 -5.67 18.74
C VAL A 268 1.86 -6.81 19.45
N HIS A 269 1.74 -8.01 18.92
CA HIS A 269 2.35 -9.23 19.44
C HIS A 269 3.19 -9.90 18.36
N ARG A 270 4.37 -10.40 18.74
CA ARG A 270 5.27 -11.11 17.83
C ARG A 270 5.05 -12.61 17.95
N GLY A 271 4.80 -13.25 16.81
CA GLY A 271 4.61 -14.68 16.66
C GLY A 271 5.52 -15.29 15.61
N ARG A 272 5.21 -16.52 15.23
CA ARG A 272 5.89 -17.28 14.17
C ARG A 272 4.88 -17.76 13.14
N PHE A 273 5.35 -17.94 11.92
CA PHE A 273 4.52 -18.47 10.85
C PHE A 273 5.26 -19.53 10.05
N TYR A 274 4.49 -20.40 9.41
CA TYR A 274 5.00 -21.31 8.39
C TYR A 274 3.93 -21.59 7.34
N VAL A 275 4.39 -21.93 6.14
CA VAL A 275 3.56 -22.25 4.97
C VAL A 275 3.78 -23.71 4.62
N GLU A 276 2.69 -24.48 4.57
CA GLU A 276 2.65 -25.84 4.05
C GLU A 276 1.69 -25.91 2.87
N LYS A 277 2.23 -26.19 1.67
CA LYS A 277 1.49 -26.09 0.40
C LYS A 277 0.89 -24.68 0.29
N ASP A 278 -0.43 -24.55 0.24
CA ASP A 278 -1.20 -23.31 0.20
C ASP A 278 -1.71 -22.86 1.58
N GLN A 279 -1.51 -23.65 2.63
CA GLN A 279 -1.91 -23.33 3.99
C GLN A 279 -0.82 -22.57 4.74
N LEU A 280 -1.22 -21.46 5.34
CA LEU A 280 -0.42 -20.61 6.21
C LEU A 280 -0.88 -20.83 7.65
N MET A 281 0.04 -21.26 8.50
CA MET A 281 -0.16 -21.42 9.92
C MET A 281 0.55 -20.28 10.65
N VAL A 282 -0.18 -19.55 11.49
CA VAL A 282 0.34 -18.44 12.29
C VAL A 282 0.08 -18.74 13.76
N THR A 283 1.12 -18.65 14.58
CA THR A 283 1.07 -18.88 16.02
C THR A 283 1.63 -17.65 16.73
N VAL A 284 0.80 -17.02 17.56
CA VAL A 284 1.11 -15.77 18.25
C VAL A 284 0.86 -15.93 19.74
N PRO A 285 1.91 -15.99 20.58
CA PRO A 285 1.75 -15.92 22.02
C PRO A 285 1.39 -14.48 22.42
N THR A 286 0.22 -14.32 23.02
CA THR A 286 -0.18 -13.07 23.69
C THR A 286 0.16 -13.16 25.18
N ASN A 287 -0.12 -12.09 25.93
CA ASN A 287 0.19 -12.05 27.37
C ASN A 287 -0.56 -13.09 28.20
N CYS A 288 -1.71 -13.58 27.72
CA CYS A 288 -2.55 -14.52 28.43
C CYS A 288 -2.75 -15.84 27.68
N ASN A 289 -2.85 -15.80 26.35
CA ASN A 289 -3.26 -16.94 25.53
C ASN A 289 -2.33 -17.10 24.33
N GLU A 290 -2.24 -18.30 23.76
CA GLU A 290 -1.61 -18.50 22.45
C GLU A 290 -2.68 -18.52 21.36
N VAL A 291 -2.63 -17.55 20.45
CA VAL A 291 -3.60 -17.42 19.36
C VAL A 291 -3.03 -18.06 18.10
N ASN A 292 -3.81 -18.95 17.48
CA ASN A 292 -3.44 -19.72 16.32
C ASN A 292 -4.43 -19.46 15.17
N PHE A 293 -3.88 -19.27 13.98
CA PHE A 293 -4.65 -19.06 12.75
C PHE A 293 -4.22 -20.05 11.67
N ARG A 294 -5.20 -20.67 11.02
CA ARG A 294 -5.03 -21.41 9.78
C ARG A 294 -5.65 -20.61 8.65
N LEU A 295 -4.80 -20.20 7.71
CA LEU A 295 -5.18 -19.36 6.57
C LEU A 295 -4.87 -20.09 5.26
N THR A 296 -5.64 -19.90 4.20
CA THR A 296 -5.27 -20.33 2.84
C THR A 296 -4.77 -19.16 2.02
N ILE A 297 -3.60 -19.29 1.40
CA ILE A 297 -3.03 -18.29 0.50
C ILE A 297 -3.70 -18.45 -0.87
N THR A 298 -4.50 -17.46 -1.25
CA THR A 298 -5.15 -17.47 -2.57
C THR A 298 -4.17 -17.08 -3.67
N GLN A 299 -4.26 -17.79 -4.79
CA GLN A 299 -3.48 -17.52 -6.01
C GLN A 299 -4.37 -17.11 -7.20
N ARG A 300 -5.68 -17.20 -7.03
CA ARG A 300 -6.68 -16.90 -8.06
C ARG A 300 -7.17 -15.46 -7.83
N GLU A 301 -7.17 -14.65 -8.90
CA GLU A 301 -7.66 -13.25 -9.00
C GLU A 301 -6.71 -12.10 -8.58
N ARG A 302 -6.71 -11.02 -9.40
CA ARG A 302 -6.07 -9.68 -9.28
C ARG A 302 -4.61 -9.57 -8.79
N GLY A 303 -3.95 -10.65 -8.41
CA GLY A 303 -2.55 -10.73 -8.01
C GLY A 303 -2.27 -11.92 -7.09
N LYS A 304 -1.22 -12.70 -7.38
CA LYS A 304 -0.86 -13.86 -6.56
C LYS A 304 -0.46 -13.46 -5.14
N ASN A 305 -0.88 -14.24 -4.15
CA ASN A 305 -0.52 -14.08 -2.74
C ASN A 305 -1.00 -12.76 -2.11
N VAL A 306 -2.08 -12.17 -2.65
CA VAL A 306 -2.62 -10.87 -2.20
C VAL A 306 -3.76 -11.06 -1.20
N LYS A 307 -4.43 -12.22 -1.16
CA LYS A 307 -5.47 -12.50 -0.17
C LYS A 307 -5.17 -13.75 0.65
N LEU A 308 -5.51 -13.70 1.93
CA LEU A 308 -5.49 -14.85 2.83
C LEU A 308 -6.91 -15.13 3.30
N LEU A 309 -7.40 -16.34 3.09
CA LEU A 309 -8.71 -16.78 3.58
C LEU A 309 -8.56 -17.36 4.97
N LEU A 310 -9.33 -16.88 5.94
CA LEU A 310 -9.30 -17.40 7.30
C LEU A 310 -10.16 -18.65 7.41
N ASN A 311 -9.51 -19.81 7.51
CA ASN A 311 -10.23 -21.08 7.64
C ASN A 311 -10.53 -21.37 9.12
N GLU A 312 -9.52 -21.30 9.98
CA GLU A 312 -9.64 -21.61 11.40
C GLU A 312 -8.95 -20.55 12.26
N HIS A 313 -9.60 -20.18 13.36
CA HIS A 313 -9.05 -19.32 14.40
C HIS A 313 -9.35 -19.96 15.75
N TYR A 314 -8.30 -20.25 16.51
CA TYR A 314 -8.45 -20.81 17.86
C TYR A 314 -7.39 -20.24 18.79
N ALA A 315 -7.69 -20.21 20.08
CA ALA A 315 -6.75 -19.79 21.11
C ALA A 315 -6.63 -20.84 22.21
N ASN A 316 -5.39 -21.09 22.62
CA ASN A 316 -5.07 -21.93 23.76
C ASN A 316 -5.04 -21.05 25.01
N SER A 317 -5.56 -21.56 26.12
CA SER A 317 -5.68 -20.79 27.37
C SER A 317 -4.34 -20.41 28.00
N GLU A 318 -3.25 -21.09 27.65
CA GLU A 318 -1.91 -20.79 28.15
C GLU A 318 -0.99 -20.35 27.00
N PRO A 319 -0.02 -19.46 27.26
CA PRO A 319 0.90 -18.95 26.23
C PRO A 319 1.92 -20.00 25.74
N ASP A 320 2.12 -21.09 26.49
CA ASP A 320 2.97 -22.22 26.11
C ASP A 320 2.29 -23.19 25.11
N GLY A 321 1.07 -22.85 24.67
CA GLY A 321 0.25 -23.70 23.80
C GLY A 321 -0.41 -24.87 24.51
N SER A 322 -0.41 -24.87 25.85
CA SER A 322 -1.10 -25.87 26.67
C SER A 322 -2.49 -25.38 27.13
N GLY A 323 -3.26 -26.27 27.76
CA GLY A 323 -4.58 -25.94 28.31
C GLY A 323 -5.74 -26.18 27.35
N TRP A 324 -6.84 -25.47 27.55
CA TRP A 324 -8.09 -25.67 26.80
C TRP A 324 -8.09 -24.85 25.52
N ILE A 325 -8.62 -25.43 24.43
CA ILE A 325 -8.69 -24.80 23.12
C ILE A 325 -10.07 -24.15 22.95
N ASN A 326 -10.08 -22.85 22.66
CA ASN A 326 -11.27 -22.10 22.32
C ASN A 326 -11.27 -21.82 20.82
N TYR A 327 -12.29 -22.32 20.12
CA TYR A 327 -12.49 -22.05 18.70
C TYR A 327 -13.35 -20.80 18.51
N TYR A 328 -12.97 -19.97 17.54
CA TYR A 328 -13.73 -18.80 17.14
C TYR A 328 -14.33 -19.03 15.77
N ASP A 329 -15.54 -18.50 15.56
CA ASP A 329 -16.16 -18.49 14.24
C ASP A 329 -15.36 -17.57 13.30
N THR A 330 -15.02 -18.10 12.13
CA THR A 330 -14.16 -17.45 11.14
C THR A 330 -14.96 -16.79 10.02
N ALA A 331 -16.25 -17.14 9.86
CA ALA A 331 -17.16 -16.57 8.84
C ALA A 331 -16.54 -16.40 7.43
N ASP A 332 -15.60 -17.27 7.06
CA ASP A 332 -14.79 -17.19 5.84
C ASP A 332 -14.18 -15.79 5.59
N GLU A 333 -13.74 -15.12 6.66
CA GLU A 333 -13.17 -13.77 6.63
C GLU A 333 -11.93 -13.69 5.71
N GLU A 334 -11.89 -12.68 4.82
CA GLU A 334 -10.77 -12.45 3.90
C GLU A 334 -9.82 -11.36 4.41
N PHE A 335 -8.54 -11.70 4.51
CA PHE A 335 -7.49 -10.70 4.70
C PHE A 335 -6.99 -10.19 3.36
N HIS A 336 -6.91 -8.86 3.24
CA HIS A 336 -6.38 -8.19 2.06
C HIS A 336 -4.97 -7.68 2.31
N TYR A 337 -4.09 -7.92 1.34
CA TYR A 337 -2.73 -7.41 1.39
C TYR A 337 -2.70 -5.91 1.08
N TYR A 338 -2.08 -5.16 1.97
CA TYR A 338 -1.74 -3.76 1.81
C TYR A 338 -0.21 -3.64 1.68
N ARG A 339 0.26 -3.10 0.56
CA ARG A 339 1.68 -2.86 0.33
C ARG A 339 2.12 -1.66 1.16
N SER A 340 3.06 -1.91 2.07
CA SER A 340 3.74 -0.89 2.87
C SER A 340 4.83 -0.28 1.97
N TRP A 341 4.66 1.00 1.66
CA TRP A 341 5.53 1.89 0.84
C TRP A 341 5.31 1.94 -0.67
N LYS A 342 4.36 2.81 -1.02
CA LYS A 342 4.37 3.77 -2.14
C LYS A 342 3.33 4.84 -1.71
N LEU A 343 3.59 6.14 -1.88
CA LEU A 343 2.62 7.14 -1.42
C LEU A 343 1.27 6.85 -2.09
N ASN A 344 0.17 7.26 -1.46
CA ASN A 344 -1.19 6.97 -1.95
C ASN A 344 -1.34 7.19 -3.45
N PHE A 345 -0.62 8.18 -4.02
CA PHE A 345 -0.58 8.48 -5.44
C PHE A 345 -0.07 7.34 -6.33
N SER A 346 1.15 6.83 -6.13
CA SER A 346 1.70 5.78 -7.02
C SER A 346 0.94 4.47 -6.91
N SER A 347 0.42 4.13 -5.73
CA SER A 347 -0.50 2.99 -5.54
C SER A 347 -1.83 3.19 -6.28
N ALA A 348 -2.43 4.38 -6.17
CA ALA A 348 -3.66 4.73 -6.88
C ALA A 348 -3.47 4.78 -8.41
N TYR A 349 -2.28 5.18 -8.89
CA TYR A 349 -1.95 5.14 -10.30
C TYR A 349 -1.76 3.70 -10.81
N ASP A 350 -0.96 2.89 -10.11
CA ASP A 350 -0.67 1.50 -10.50
C ASP A 350 -1.94 0.62 -10.48
N SER A 351 -2.91 0.94 -9.61
CA SER A 351 -4.24 0.29 -9.57
C SER A 351 -5.21 0.76 -10.65
N GLY A 352 -4.87 1.81 -11.41
CA GLY A 352 -5.74 2.40 -12.44
C GLY A 352 -6.87 3.28 -11.90
N SER A 353 -6.81 3.68 -10.63
CA SER A 353 -7.81 4.56 -9.99
C SER A 353 -7.67 6.01 -10.48
N ILE A 354 -6.47 6.43 -10.87
CA ILE A 354 -6.18 7.76 -11.39
C ILE A 354 -6.43 7.79 -12.92
N PRO A 355 -7.36 8.62 -13.42
CA PRO A 355 -7.82 8.57 -14.81
C PRO A 355 -6.91 9.36 -15.77
N CYS A 356 -5.59 9.11 -15.72
CA CYS A 356 -4.63 9.74 -16.64
C CYS A 356 -3.56 8.76 -17.11
N ARG A 357 -2.84 9.14 -18.16
CA ARG A 357 -1.62 8.49 -18.65
C ARG A 357 -0.59 9.54 -19.04
N ILE A 358 0.68 9.16 -19.04
CA ILE A 358 1.71 9.97 -19.69
C ILE A 358 1.65 9.73 -21.20
N ASN A 359 1.54 10.81 -21.96
CA ASN A 359 1.81 10.80 -23.38
C ASN A 359 3.28 11.18 -23.62
N HIS A 360 4.06 10.23 -24.12
CA HIS A 360 5.46 10.45 -24.47
C HIS A 360 5.55 11.13 -25.84
N GLY A 361 5.33 12.45 -25.87
CA GLY A 361 5.59 13.24 -27.06
C GLY A 361 7.09 13.34 -27.36
N SER A 362 7.46 13.60 -28.62
CA SER A 362 8.84 13.63 -29.10
C SER A 362 9.72 14.73 -28.47
N ILE A 363 9.12 15.79 -27.89
CA ILE A 363 9.84 16.94 -27.32
C ILE A 363 9.48 17.17 -25.84
N ARG A 364 8.23 16.88 -25.44
CA ARG A 364 7.75 17.05 -24.07
C ARG A 364 6.75 15.97 -23.72
N HIS A 365 6.81 15.48 -22.48
CA HIS A 365 5.78 14.64 -21.92
C HIS A 365 4.57 15.49 -21.54
N THR A 366 3.38 15.03 -21.91
CA THR A 366 2.11 15.68 -21.57
C THR A 366 1.21 14.72 -20.82
N LEU A 367 0.35 15.26 -19.96
CA LEU A 367 -0.65 14.48 -19.27
C LEU A 367 -1.83 14.26 -20.22
N GLN A 368 -2.22 13.00 -20.40
CA GLN A 368 -3.40 12.63 -21.18
C GLN A 368 -4.48 12.11 -20.24
N TRP A 369 -5.63 12.77 -20.22
CA TRP A 369 -6.78 12.34 -19.43
C TRP A 369 -7.52 11.18 -20.13
N THR A 370 -7.81 10.12 -19.38
CA THR A 370 -8.62 8.99 -19.86
C THR A 370 -10.12 9.27 -19.74
N LYS A 371 -10.50 10.24 -18.88
CA LYS A 371 -11.86 10.73 -18.67
C LYS A 371 -11.86 12.25 -18.66
N ASP A 372 -12.95 12.88 -19.09
CA ASP A 372 -13.06 14.35 -19.11
C ASP A 372 -12.84 14.94 -17.70
N PRO A 373 -11.83 15.81 -17.51
CA PRO A 373 -11.51 16.39 -16.20
C PRO A 373 -12.66 17.22 -15.61
N ASN A 374 -13.54 17.80 -16.43
CA ASN A 374 -14.70 18.56 -15.95
C ASN A 374 -15.74 17.69 -15.22
N VAL A 375 -15.77 16.38 -15.48
CA VAL A 375 -16.73 15.45 -14.88
C VAL A 375 -16.14 14.73 -13.66
N LEU A 376 -14.82 14.84 -13.44
CA LEU A 376 -14.15 14.13 -12.35
C LEU A 376 -14.50 14.73 -10.98
N SER A 377 -14.74 13.84 -10.01
CA SER A 377 -14.78 14.20 -8.60
C SER A 377 -13.36 14.53 -8.12
N PHE A 378 -13.22 15.63 -7.39
CA PHE A 378 -11.95 15.99 -6.75
C PHE A 378 -11.70 15.17 -5.48
N ASP A 379 -12.74 14.56 -4.91
CA ASP A 379 -12.62 13.62 -3.80
C ASP A 379 -12.60 12.17 -4.35
N PRO A 380 -11.54 11.37 -4.13
CA PRO A 380 -10.28 11.70 -3.43
C PRO A 380 -9.18 12.24 -4.36
N LEU A 381 -9.44 12.38 -5.66
CA LEU A 381 -8.44 12.62 -6.70
C LEU A 381 -7.44 13.75 -6.38
N LEU A 382 -7.93 14.94 -6.02
CA LEU A 382 -7.09 16.11 -5.75
C LEU A 382 -6.29 15.94 -4.45
N ILE A 383 -6.84 15.26 -3.44
CA ILE A 383 -6.15 14.93 -2.19
C ILE A 383 -4.96 14.01 -2.51
N THR A 384 -5.23 12.94 -3.27
CA THR A 384 -4.22 11.98 -3.70
C THR A 384 -3.11 12.65 -4.52
N CYS A 385 -3.43 13.65 -5.36
CA CYS A 385 -2.43 14.43 -6.09
C CYS A 385 -1.45 15.15 -5.15
N VAL A 386 -1.96 15.80 -4.10
CA VAL A 386 -1.13 16.56 -3.15
C VAL A 386 -0.30 15.62 -2.27
N GLU A 387 -0.83 14.45 -1.90
CA GLU A 387 -0.05 13.38 -1.28
C GLU A 387 1.09 12.91 -2.19
N GLY A 388 0.84 12.89 -3.50
CA GLY A 388 1.82 12.58 -4.54
C GLY A 388 2.97 13.59 -4.68
N PHE A 389 2.93 14.76 -4.01
CA PHE A 389 4.06 15.70 -4.06
C PHE A 389 5.32 15.17 -3.38
N LEU A 390 5.16 14.23 -2.45
CA LEU A 390 6.27 13.54 -1.79
C LEU A 390 6.89 12.45 -2.68
N GLU A 391 6.30 12.15 -3.85
CA GLU A 391 6.85 11.17 -4.78
C GLU A 391 8.15 11.69 -5.38
N MET A 392 9.16 10.82 -5.43
CA MET A 392 10.48 11.14 -5.96
C MET A 392 10.81 10.36 -7.25
N GLU A 393 9.96 9.41 -7.63
CA GLU A 393 10.16 8.55 -8.80
C GLU A 393 9.37 9.04 -10.02
N HIS A 394 10.00 9.03 -11.20
CA HIS A 394 9.28 9.15 -12.48
C HIS A 394 8.53 7.82 -12.74
N PRO A 395 7.27 7.82 -13.19
CA PRO A 395 6.47 8.95 -13.71
C PRO A 395 5.68 9.75 -12.67
N PHE A 396 5.64 9.30 -11.42
CA PHE A 396 4.71 9.78 -10.39
C PHE A 396 4.92 11.25 -10.05
N VAL A 397 6.18 11.69 -9.96
CA VAL A 397 6.54 13.10 -9.71
C VAL A 397 5.89 14.02 -10.75
N PHE A 398 6.00 13.67 -12.04
CA PHE A 398 5.45 14.47 -13.12
C PHE A 398 3.93 14.46 -13.11
N LEU A 399 3.33 13.28 -12.93
CA LEU A 399 1.88 13.09 -12.96
C LEU A 399 1.18 13.85 -11.82
N ALA A 400 1.62 13.67 -10.58
CA ALA A 400 1.00 14.32 -9.42
C ALA A 400 1.02 15.85 -9.54
N ARG A 401 2.17 16.41 -9.94
CA ARG A 401 2.37 17.85 -10.08
C ARG A 401 1.58 18.44 -11.25
N THR A 402 1.57 17.76 -12.40
CA THR A 402 0.86 18.23 -13.60
C THR A 402 -0.65 18.11 -13.42
N MET A 403 -1.12 17.00 -12.86
CA MET A 403 -2.53 16.77 -12.57
C MET A 403 -3.10 17.86 -11.66
N PHE A 404 -2.40 18.16 -10.56
CA PHE A 404 -2.81 19.20 -9.64
C PHE A 404 -2.95 20.56 -10.35
N ARG A 405 -1.99 20.94 -11.19
CA ARG A 405 -2.04 22.21 -11.94
C ARG A 405 -3.20 22.27 -12.94
N GLU A 406 -3.48 21.17 -13.63
CA GLU A 406 -4.57 21.12 -14.61
C GLU A 406 -5.94 21.12 -13.94
N LEU A 407 -6.11 20.37 -12.85
CA LEU A 407 -7.37 20.33 -12.09
C LEU A 407 -7.73 21.71 -11.50
N LEU A 408 -6.76 22.44 -10.93
CA LEU A 408 -7.03 23.77 -10.35
C LEU A 408 -7.33 24.86 -11.40
N LYS A 409 -7.08 24.60 -12.68
CA LYS A 409 -7.40 25.54 -13.78
C LYS A 409 -8.81 25.35 -14.35
N LEU A 410 -9.54 24.31 -13.93
CA LEU A 410 -10.91 24.09 -14.37
C LEU A 410 -11.82 25.21 -13.83
N GLU A 411 -12.85 25.58 -14.59
CA GLU A 411 -13.77 26.66 -14.22
C GLU A 411 -14.53 26.36 -12.92
N ASP A 412 -14.86 25.09 -12.69
CA ASP A 412 -15.56 24.60 -11.50
C ASP A 412 -14.64 24.11 -10.37
N ALA A 413 -13.32 24.32 -10.50
CA ALA A 413 -12.33 23.85 -9.54
C ALA A 413 -12.59 24.42 -8.14
N ARG A 414 -13.06 25.67 -8.04
CA ARG A 414 -13.34 26.33 -6.76
C ARG A 414 -14.42 25.59 -5.98
N GLU A 415 -15.53 25.27 -6.64
CA GLU A 415 -16.69 24.61 -6.03
C GLU A 415 -16.37 23.19 -5.59
N LYS A 416 -15.57 22.47 -6.40
CA LYS A 416 -15.13 21.09 -6.09
C LYS A 416 -14.05 21.02 -5.02
N THR A 417 -13.19 22.03 -4.90
CA THR A 417 -12.08 22.06 -3.94
C THR A 417 -12.53 22.47 -2.53
N LEU A 418 -13.47 23.42 -2.44
CA LEU A 418 -13.95 23.94 -1.15
C LEU A 418 -14.36 22.85 -0.12
N PRO A 419 -15.16 21.81 -0.47
CA PRO A 419 -15.57 20.80 0.50
C PRO A 419 -14.43 19.93 1.03
N ILE A 420 -13.35 19.79 0.25
CA ILE A 420 -12.17 18.97 0.61
C ILE A 420 -10.96 19.81 1.03
N LEU A 421 -11.10 21.14 1.12
CA LEU A 421 -9.99 22.06 1.40
C LEU A 421 -9.25 21.67 2.69
N ALA A 422 -9.96 21.36 3.77
CA ALA A 422 -9.36 20.91 5.02
C ALA A 422 -8.49 19.65 4.85
N GLN A 423 -8.93 18.72 4.01
CA GLN A 423 -8.24 17.45 3.74
C GLN A 423 -6.99 17.69 2.89
N ILE A 424 -7.03 18.63 1.93
CA ILE A 424 -5.87 19.00 1.09
C ILE A 424 -4.77 19.69 1.90
N ILE A 425 -5.14 20.53 2.87
CA ILE A 425 -4.19 21.31 3.69
C ILE A 425 -3.21 20.40 4.46
N MET A 426 -3.64 19.20 4.85
CA MET A 426 -2.79 18.31 5.66
C MET A 426 -1.65 17.69 4.83
N PRO A 427 -1.90 17.01 3.69
CA PRO A 427 -0.84 16.60 2.76
C PRO A 427 0.03 17.76 2.28
N LEU A 428 -0.55 18.93 2.02
CA LEU A 428 0.22 20.11 1.60
C LEU A 428 1.21 20.56 2.68
N ARG A 429 0.77 20.58 3.95
CA ARG A 429 1.65 20.86 5.08
C ARG A 429 2.78 19.83 5.18
N ASN A 430 2.48 18.55 4.94
CA ASN A 430 3.49 17.50 4.96
C ASN A 430 4.53 17.70 3.83
N ALA A 431 4.10 18.11 2.63
CA ALA A 431 5.00 18.45 1.54
C ALA A 431 5.89 19.67 1.88
N LEU A 432 5.35 20.72 2.51
CA LEU A 432 6.13 21.86 3.02
C LEU A 432 7.11 21.47 4.15
N MET A 433 6.84 20.38 4.86
CA MET A 433 7.74 19.84 5.87
C MET A 433 8.91 19.04 5.28
N SER A 434 8.87 18.72 3.98
CA SER A 434 9.93 17.96 3.30
C SER A 434 11.30 18.63 3.46
N LYS A 435 12.35 17.79 3.47
CA LYS A 435 13.73 18.25 3.47
C LYS A 435 14.22 18.58 2.06
N ASP A 436 13.63 17.92 1.07
CA ASP A 436 13.92 18.10 -0.35
C ASP A 436 13.41 19.45 -0.84
N ASP A 437 14.30 20.21 -1.48
CA ASP A 437 14.02 21.58 -1.89
C ASP A 437 13.06 21.63 -3.08
N GLU A 438 13.10 20.64 -3.99
CA GLU A 438 12.17 20.55 -5.13
C GLU A 438 10.73 20.27 -4.69
N THR A 439 10.56 19.33 -3.76
CA THR A 439 9.27 19.05 -3.12
C THR A 439 8.74 20.27 -2.38
N PHE A 440 9.61 20.99 -1.67
CA PHE A 440 9.25 22.21 -0.96
C PHE A 440 8.80 23.32 -1.92
N LEU A 441 9.53 23.55 -3.02
CA LEU A 441 9.17 24.51 -4.06
C LEU A 441 7.82 24.20 -4.70
N MET A 442 7.58 22.92 -5.03
CA MET A 442 6.28 22.48 -5.54
C MET A 442 5.15 22.73 -4.54
N ALA A 443 5.39 22.51 -3.24
CA ALA A 443 4.40 22.76 -2.21
C ALA A 443 4.12 24.27 -2.02
N LEU A 444 5.13 25.15 -2.20
CA LEU A 444 4.93 26.60 -2.24
C LEU A 444 4.09 27.01 -3.46
N GLU A 445 4.42 26.49 -4.66
CA GLU A 445 3.63 26.73 -5.87
C GLU A 445 2.17 26.31 -5.67
N ALA A 446 1.95 25.11 -5.14
CA ALA A 446 0.61 24.60 -4.86
C ALA A 446 -0.15 25.44 -3.84
N THR A 447 0.56 25.97 -2.82
CA THR A 447 -0.03 26.90 -1.84
C THR A 447 -0.50 28.20 -2.50
N ARG A 448 0.28 28.75 -3.43
CA ARG A 448 -0.11 29.94 -4.20
C ARG A 448 -1.33 29.66 -5.06
N LEU A 449 -1.33 28.57 -5.84
CA LEU A 449 -2.46 28.19 -6.69
C LEU A 449 -3.76 27.97 -5.89
N LEU A 450 -3.68 27.34 -4.72
CA LEU A 450 -4.84 27.18 -3.84
C LEU A 450 -5.30 28.52 -3.25
N SER A 451 -4.38 29.40 -2.88
CA SER A 451 -4.69 30.75 -2.39
C SER A 451 -5.35 31.61 -3.46
N ASP A 452 -4.95 31.47 -4.73
CA ASP A 452 -5.58 32.17 -5.87
C ASP A 452 -7.00 31.66 -6.14
N LEU A 453 -7.25 30.35 -5.94
CA LEU A 453 -8.56 29.75 -6.18
C LEU A 453 -9.55 29.97 -5.02
N MET A 454 -9.09 29.84 -3.78
CA MET A 454 -9.92 29.86 -2.57
C MET A 454 -10.04 31.25 -1.92
N GLU A 455 -9.04 32.11 -2.14
CA GLU A 455 -8.94 33.43 -1.53
C GLU A 455 -9.10 33.37 0.01
N GLY A 456 -10.03 34.15 0.57
CA GLY A 456 -10.25 34.28 2.01
C GLY A 456 -10.61 32.97 2.74
N GLU A 457 -11.15 31.96 2.04
CA GLU A 457 -11.47 30.65 2.66
C GLU A 457 -10.22 29.94 3.18
N MET A 458 -9.04 30.27 2.63
CA MET A 458 -7.77 29.70 3.07
C MET A 458 -7.29 30.26 4.41
N ASN A 459 -7.84 31.40 4.88
CA ASN A 459 -7.41 32.10 6.10
C ASN A 459 -7.41 31.21 7.35
N ILE A 460 -8.40 30.32 7.45
CA ILE A 460 -8.58 29.38 8.58
C ILE A 460 -7.36 28.47 8.73
N TYR A 461 -6.70 28.13 7.62
CA TYR A 461 -5.61 27.16 7.56
C TYR A 461 -4.22 27.78 7.54
N LEU A 462 -4.10 29.10 7.31
CA LEU A 462 -2.81 29.80 7.20
C LEU A 462 -1.91 29.56 8.40
N SER A 463 -2.47 29.54 9.62
CA SER A 463 -1.71 29.28 10.84
C SER A 463 -0.91 27.97 10.81
N LYS A 464 -1.40 26.94 10.10
CA LYS A 464 -0.75 25.62 9.94
C LYS A 464 0.35 25.63 8.87
N LEU A 465 0.21 26.46 7.83
CA LEU A 465 1.11 26.53 6.67
C LEU A 465 2.24 27.54 6.86
N THR A 466 1.94 28.74 7.37
CA THR A 466 2.88 29.87 7.48
C THR A 466 4.14 29.51 8.26
N GLN A 467 4.02 28.72 9.34
CA GLN A 467 5.19 28.28 10.11
C GLN A 467 6.13 27.38 9.27
N GLN A 468 5.59 26.52 8.42
CA GLN A 468 6.39 25.62 7.58
C GLN A 468 7.03 26.38 6.42
N ILE A 469 6.30 27.32 5.82
CA ILE A 469 6.79 28.21 4.77
C ILE A 469 7.99 29.04 5.27
N HIS A 470 7.88 29.63 6.47
CA HIS A 470 8.94 30.46 7.05
C HIS A 470 10.25 29.72 7.32
N ARG A 471 10.19 28.40 7.56
CA ARG A 471 11.34 27.59 8.01
C ARG A 471 12.55 27.69 7.06
N LYS A 472 12.32 27.87 5.76
CA LYS A 472 13.36 27.95 4.72
C LYS A 472 13.65 29.39 4.26
N LEU A 473 13.12 30.43 4.94
CA LEU A 473 13.33 31.84 4.57
C LEU A 473 14.82 32.25 4.56
N LEU A 474 15.63 31.69 5.45
CA LEU A 474 17.06 32.00 5.55
C LEU A 474 17.90 31.33 4.43
N THR A 475 17.33 30.39 3.69
CA THR A 475 17.98 29.73 2.57
C THR A 475 17.98 30.66 1.35
N LYS A 476 19.16 31.19 0.97
CA LYS A 476 19.29 32.21 -0.08
C LYS A 476 18.58 31.87 -1.40
N GLN A 477 18.61 30.59 -1.80
CA GLN A 477 18.01 30.12 -3.06
C GLN A 477 16.48 30.04 -3.03
N LEU A 478 15.88 29.83 -1.85
CA LEU A 478 14.43 29.65 -1.69
C LEU A 478 13.74 30.91 -1.15
N ARG A 479 14.53 31.92 -0.77
CA ARG A 479 14.04 33.13 -0.11
C ARG A 479 13.03 33.89 -0.96
N SER A 480 13.30 34.09 -2.24
CA SER A 480 12.39 34.80 -3.15
C SER A 480 11.04 34.09 -3.22
N GLU A 481 11.05 32.77 -3.43
CA GLU A 481 9.84 31.96 -3.53
C GLU A 481 9.00 31.96 -2.23
N VAL A 482 9.67 31.99 -1.07
CA VAL A 482 9.02 32.10 0.24
C VAL A 482 8.39 33.49 0.43
N GLU A 483 9.11 34.56 0.11
CA GLU A 483 8.63 35.94 0.20
C GLU A 483 7.43 36.16 -0.75
N ASP A 484 7.53 35.67 -1.99
CA ASP A 484 6.46 35.74 -2.99
C ASP A 484 5.22 34.97 -2.53
N THR A 485 5.39 33.77 -1.95
CA THR A 485 4.27 32.97 -1.42
C THR A 485 3.56 33.69 -0.28
N LEU A 486 4.30 34.29 0.66
CA LEU A 486 3.69 35.07 1.75
C LEU A 486 2.95 36.30 1.22
N GLY A 487 3.48 36.95 0.17
CA GLY A 487 2.84 38.07 -0.50
C GLY A 487 1.51 37.71 -1.17
N VAL A 488 1.44 36.56 -1.85
CA VAL A 488 0.20 36.04 -2.46
C VAL A 488 -0.86 35.71 -1.39
N LEU A 489 -0.44 35.08 -0.29
CA LEU A 489 -1.35 34.77 0.82
C LEU A 489 -1.91 36.05 1.47
N GLU A 490 -1.09 37.10 1.60
CA GLU A 490 -1.55 38.41 2.06
C GLU A 490 -2.50 39.09 1.06
N SER A 491 -2.19 39.06 -0.24
CA SER A 491 -3.00 39.75 -1.24
C SER A 491 -4.40 39.16 -1.37
N ASN A 492 -4.52 37.84 -1.28
CA ASN A 492 -5.79 37.14 -1.51
C ASN A 492 -6.58 36.99 -0.19
N GLY A 493 -5.89 36.81 0.94
CA GLY A 493 -6.54 36.66 2.25
C GLY A 493 -6.77 37.98 3.01
N GLY A 494 -6.23 39.09 2.52
CA GLY A 494 -6.47 40.44 3.03
C GLY A 494 -5.96 40.70 4.46
N LYS A 495 -6.67 41.56 5.19
CA LYS A 495 -6.25 42.02 6.54
C LYS A 495 -6.16 40.89 7.56
N GLU A 496 -7.02 39.88 7.43
CA GLU A 496 -7.04 38.72 8.31
C GLU A 496 -5.80 37.86 8.12
N ALA A 497 -5.45 37.57 6.85
CA ALA A 497 -4.21 36.86 6.52
C ALA A 497 -2.97 37.59 7.05
N LEU A 498 -2.89 38.92 6.86
CA LEU A 498 -1.78 39.72 7.39
C LEU A 498 -1.64 39.60 8.91
N SER A 499 -2.75 39.61 9.65
CA SER A 499 -2.76 39.44 11.10
C SER A 499 -2.22 38.07 11.50
N ILE A 500 -2.67 37.01 10.82
CA ILE A 500 -2.22 35.63 11.07
C ILE A 500 -0.74 35.48 10.72
N ILE A 501 -0.29 36.00 9.57
CA ILE A 501 1.11 35.94 9.14
C ILE A 501 2.00 36.64 10.15
N ARG A 502 1.68 37.87 10.57
CA ARG A 502 2.46 38.62 11.57
C ARG A 502 2.48 37.94 12.95
N SER A 503 1.39 37.25 13.32
CA SER A 503 1.36 36.49 14.57
C SER A 503 2.37 35.34 14.60
N LYS A 504 2.68 34.74 13.44
CA LYS A 504 3.62 33.61 13.30
C LYS A 504 5.02 34.04 12.86
N ILE A 505 5.11 35.13 12.09
CA ILE A 505 6.35 35.70 11.55
C ILE A 505 6.40 37.19 11.92
N PRO A 506 6.90 37.54 13.11
CA PRO A 506 6.98 38.94 13.54
C PRO A 506 7.87 39.82 12.66
N THR A 507 8.81 39.21 11.94
CA THR A 507 9.75 39.89 11.02
C THR A 507 9.16 40.15 9.63
N TYR A 508 7.94 39.66 9.35
CA TYR A 508 7.32 39.86 8.05
C TYR A 508 6.93 41.32 7.83
N ALA A 509 7.53 41.93 6.82
CA ALA A 509 7.17 43.25 6.33
C ALA A 509 6.36 43.07 5.04
N SER A 510 5.18 43.71 5.00
CA SER A 510 4.39 43.73 3.76
C SER A 510 5.17 44.48 2.70
N ILE A 511 5.25 43.91 1.50
CA ILE A 511 6.01 44.46 0.36
C ILE A 511 5.16 45.54 -0.37
N ARG A 512 3.97 45.89 0.14
CA ARG A 512 3.10 46.94 -0.44
C ARG A 512 3.15 48.26 0.31
#